data_AF-A0A524EJH1-F1
#
_entry.id   AF-A0A524EJH1-F1
#
_cell.length_a   1.000
_cell.length_b   1.000
_cell.length_c   1.000
_cell.angle_alpha   90.00
_cell.angle_beta   90.00
_cell.angle_gamma   90.00
#
_symmetry.space_group_name_H-M   'P 1'
#
loop_
_entity.id
_entity.type
_entity.pdbx_description
1 polymer ?
#
loop_
_entity_poly.entity_id
_entity_poly.type
_entity_poly.pdbx_seq_one_letter_code
_entity_poly.pdbx_strand_id
1 'polypeptide(L)'
;MTITWGFTFTSLLYFFPFLFDALRFLIPSVFIYLYSSHNSREVKNLNYIKISTLLNFILIGIFFFIPFPIMITNIFDSIIFNLFMIGISTISNLVLIVSFGFLILLFGINNKELFGPYLQYSGMIFIFAFFSRLFLIQPIGYYVPLLSYLLYFAGNIDVLGQILFPVLLGPFSMLLIIGMVYMIIHGYKNSEKYLVFAGLSYLISFAFIGYGTIPTHLFMFS
;
A
#
# COMPACT_ATOMS: atom_id res chain seq x y z
N MET A 1 -1.64 -32.69 -15.11
CA MET A 1 -1.59 -31.70 -14.00
C MET A 1 -1.51 -30.34 -14.65
N THR A 2 -2.51 -29.47 -14.45
CA THR A 2 -2.66 -28.23 -15.22
C THR A 2 -2.97 -27.11 -14.26
N ILE A 3 -1.97 -26.28 -13.95
CA ILE A 3 -2.23 -24.98 -13.33
C ILE A 3 -2.77 -24.09 -14.44
N THR A 4 -3.99 -23.58 -14.27
CA THR A 4 -4.51 -22.56 -15.18
C THR A 4 -4.12 -21.21 -14.60
N TRP A 5 -3.20 -20.52 -15.28
CA TRP A 5 -2.74 -19.19 -14.88
C TRP A 5 -3.63 -18.12 -15.51
N GLY A 6 -3.99 -17.12 -14.70
CA GLY A 6 -4.62 -15.88 -15.14
C GLY A 6 -3.73 -14.68 -14.84
N PHE A 7 -4.09 -13.53 -15.38
CA PHE A 7 -3.47 -12.24 -15.05
C PHE A 7 -4.50 -11.28 -14.50
N THR A 8 -4.10 -10.29 -13.71
CA THR A 8 -5.04 -9.35 -13.07
C THR A 8 -5.92 -8.60 -14.09
N PHE A 9 -5.47 -8.43 -15.34
CA PHE A 9 -6.25 -7.85 -16.42
C PHE A 9 -7.24 -8.81 -17.11
N THR A 10 -7.25 -10.10 -16.80
CA THR A 10 -8.16 -11.07 -17.45
C THR A 10 -9.57 -11.07 -16.87
N SER A 11 -9.84 -10.33 -15.78
CA SER A 11 -11.20 -10.14 -15.27
C SER A 11 -11.34 -8.76 -14.62
N LEU A 12 -12.48 -8.11 -14.88
CA LEU A 12 -12.79 -6.79 -14.32
C LEU A 12 -12.79 -6.77 -12.80
N LEU A 13 -13.18 -7.88 -12.17
CA LEU A 13 -13.18 -8.03 -10.71
C LEU A 13 -11.77 -7.92 -10.12
N TYR A 14 -10.76 -8.44 -10.83
CA TYR A 14 -9.36 -8.32 -10.43
C TYR A 14 -8.72 -7.05 -10.99
N PHE A 15 -9.13 -6.56 -12.15
CA PHE A 15 -8.49 -5.40 -12.77
C PHE A 15 -8.74 -4.09 -12.01
N PHE A 16 -9.99 -3.80 -11.64
CA PHE A 16 -10.34 -2.52 -11.02
C PHE A 16 -9.63 -2.26 -9.68
N PRO A 17 -9.59 -3.22 -8.72
CA PRO A 17 -8.89 -2.97 -7.46
C PRO A 17 -7.40 -2.67 -7.63
N PHE A 18 -6.73 -3.39 -8.54
CA PHE A 18 -5.31 -3.17 -8.84
C PHE A 18 -5.09 -1.85 -9.59
N LEU A 19 -6.02 -1.45 -10.47
CA LEU A 19 -6.00 -0.14 -11.11
C LEU A 19 -6.13 1.00 -10.09
N PHE A 20 -7.06 0.90 -9.14
CA PHE A 20 -7.20 1.91 -8.09
C PHE A 20 -5.95 1.99 -7.19
N ASP A 21 -5.36 0.85 -6.85
CA ASP A 21 -4.07 0.81 -6.13
C ASP A 21 -2.95 1.46 -6.96
N ALA A 22 -2.87 1.17 -8.25
CA ALA A 22 -1.88 1.77 -9.15
C ALA A 22 -2.04 3.30 -9.24
N LEU A 23 -3.28 3.78 -9.41
CA LEU A 23 -3.59 5.21 -9.48
C LEU A 23 -3.23 5.93 -8.18
N ARG A 24 -3.49 5.29 -7.02
CA ARG A 24 -3.10 5.82 -5.70
C ARG A 24 -1.60 6.13 -5.63
N PHE A 25 -0.76 5.30 -6.23
CA PHE A 25 0.70 5.47 -6.16
C PHE A 25 1.25 6.35 -7.30
N LEU A 26 0.72 6.20 -8.52
CA LEU A 26 1.21 6.94 -9.69
C LEU A 26 0.83 8.40 -9.66
N ILE A 27 -0.42 8.72 -9.33
CA ILE A 27 -0.91 10.09 -9.44
C ILE A 27 -0.05 11.01 -8.55
N PRO A 28 0.12 10.76 -7.24
CA PRO A 28 1.03 11.52 -6.40
C PRO A 28 2.47 11.57 -6.93
N SER A 29 3.03 10.42 -7.33
CA SER A 29 4.43 10.33 -7.75
C SER A 29 4.72 11.13 -9.03
N VAL A 30 3.83 11.03 -10.02
CA VAL A 30 3.95 11.74 -11.31
C VAL A 30 3.78 13.24 -11.10
N PHE A 31 2.79 13.67 -10.31
CA PHE A 31 2.59 15.10 -10.02
C PHE A 31 3.78 15.69 -9.25
N ILE A 32 4.27 15.00 -8.22
CA ILE A 32 5.46 15.43 -7.46
C ILE A 32 6.67 15.49 -8.38
N TYR A 33 6.88 14.49 -9.24
CA TYR A 33 8.00 14.47 -10.18
C TYR A 33 7.94 15.62 -11.19
N LEU A 34 6.80 15.81 -11.86
CA LEU A 34 6.61 16.87 -12.86
C LEU A 34 6.79 18.25 -12.25
N TYR A 35 6.21 18.49 -11.06
CA TYR A 35 6.39 19.77 -10.38
C TYR A 35 7.85 20.00 -9.98
N SER A 36 8.52 18.94 -9.50
CA SER A 36 9.91 19.04 -9.08
C SER A 36 10.89 19.21 -10.24
N SER A 37 10.57 18.65 -11.42
CA SER A 37 11.41 18.84 -12.61
C SER A 37 11.33 20.27 -13.14
N HIS A 38 10.17 20.93 -13.02
CA HIS A 38 10.00 22.33 -13.41
C HIS A 38 10.70 23.29 -12.43
N ASN A 39 10.71 22.96 -11.13
CA ASN A 39 11.33 23.77 -10.08
C ASN A 39 12.67 23.21 -9.61
N SER A 40 13.44 22.58 -10.51
CA SER A 40 14.63 21.80 -10.15
C SER A 40 15.72 22.58 -9.42
N ARG A 41 15.71 23.91 -9.49
CA ARG A 41 16.66 24.80 -8.80
C ARG A 41 16.30 25.03 -7.33
N GLU A 42 15.02 24.89 -6.98
CA GLU A 42 14.48 25.15 -5.64
C GLU A 42 14.31 23.85 -4.85
N VAL A 43 14.14 22.73 -5.56
CA VAL A 43 13.91 21.42 -4.96
C VAL A 43 15.22 20.75 -4.54
N LYS A 44 15.39 20.57 -3.24
CA LYS A 44 16.51 19.81 -2.66
C LYS A 44 16.30 18.32 -2.87
N ASN A 45 17.35 17.61 -3.28
CA ASN A 45 17.37 16.15 -3.42
C ASN A 45 16.37 15.56 -4.44
N LEU A 46 16.26 16.19 -5.61
CA LEU A 46 15.42 15.75 -6.74
C LEU A 46 15.59 14.25 -7.10
N ASN A 47 16.78 13.69 -6.91
CA ASN A 47 17.07 12.29 -7.19
C ASN A 47 16.22 11.32 -6.35
N TYR A 48 15.85 11.67 -5.13
CA TYR A 48 14.97 10.81 -4.31
C TYR A 48 13.57 10.69 -4.88
N ILE A 49 13.02 11.78 -5.44
CA ILE A 49 11.72 11.75 -6.13
C ILE A 49 11.80 10.89 -7.39
N LYS A 50 12.88 11.04 -8.18
CA LYS A 50 13.09 10.24 -9.39
C LYS A 50 13.11 8.75 -9.07
N ILE A 51 13.90 8.35 -8.07
CA ILE A 51 14.03 6.95 -7.65
C ILE A 51 12.68 6.44 -7.12
N SER A 52 12.02 7.17 -6.23
CA SER A 52 10.71 6.79 -5.68
C SER A 52 9.65 6.63 -6.78
N THR A 53 9.58 7.57 -7.71
CA THR A 53 8.65 7.50 -8.84
C THR A 53 8.93 6.28 -9.71
N LEU A 54 10.20 6.01 -10.03
CA LEU A 54 10.60 4.83 -10.79
C LEU A 54 10.24 3.53 -10.07
N LEU A 55 10.48 3.44 -8.76
CA LEU A 55 10.13 2.27 -7.96
C LEU A 55 8.62 2.03 -7.95
N ASN A 56 7.80 3.09 -7.83
CA ASN A 56 6.34 2.98 -7.92
C ASN A 56 5.87 2.51 -9.32
N PHE A 57 6.50 2.96 -10.41
CA PHE A 57 6.22 2.45 -11.76
C PHE A 57 6.56 0.95 -11.89
N ILE A 58 7.74 0.53 -11.41
CA ILE A 58 8.16 -0.88 -11.43
C ILE A 58 7.18 -1.74 -10.62
N LEU A 59 6.81 -1.27 -9.43
CA LEU A 59 5.87 -1.97 -8.54
C LEU A 59 4.53 -2.22 -9.21
N ILE A 60 4.01 -1.23 -9.91
CA ILE A 60 2.72 -1.34 -10.62
C ILE A 60 2.84 -2.28 -11.80
N GLY A 61 3.94 -2.21 -12.55
CA GLY A 61 4.23 -3.18 -13.61
C GLY A 61 4.19 -4.60 -13.04
N ILE A 62 4.88 -4.84 -11.93
CA ILE A 62 4.86 -6.14 -11.25
C ILE A 62 3.40 -6.53 -10.91
N PHE A 63 2.63 -5.66 -10.27
CA PHE A 63 1.22 -5.96 -9.90
C PHE A 63 0.28 -6.29 -11.07
N PHE A 64 0.43 -5.62 -12.22
CA PHE A 64 -0.40 -5.91 -13.39
C PHE A 64 -0.03 -7.20 -14.12
N PHE A 65 1.22 -7.63 -14.01
CA PHE A 65 1.75 -8.79 -14.75
C PHE A 65 2.03 -10.01 -13.86
N ILE A 66 1.72 -9.95 -12.56
CA ILE A 66 1.80 -11.12 -11.69
C ILE A 66 0.76 -12.15 -12.14
N PRO A 67 1.21 -13.36 -12.52
CA PRO A 67 0.29 -14.45 -12.80
C PRO A 67 -0.30 -14.95 -11.48
N PHE A 68 -1.60 -15.21 -11.47
CA PHE A 68 -2.28 -15.85 -10.35
C PHE A 68 -2.88 -17.19 -10.80
N PRO A 69 -2.84 -18.22 -9.96
CA PRO A 69 -3.45 -19.50 -10.28
C PRO A 69 -4.97 -19.38 -10.11
N ILE A 70 -5.71 -19.75 -11.15
CA ILE A 70 -7.17 -19.80 -11.14
C ILE A 70 -7.64 -21.07 -10.41
N MET A 71 -6.84 -22.13 -10.45
CA MET A 71 -7.09 -23.40 -9.75
C MET A 71 -5.77 -24.04 -9.33
N ILE A 72 -5.66 -24.42 -8.06
CA ILE A 72 -4.53 -25.19 -7.51
C ILE A 72 -5.09 -26.49 -6.95
N THR A 73 -4.60 -27.64 -7.42
CA THR A 73 -5.06 -28.96 -6.96
C THR A 73 -4.03 -29.71 -6.12
N ASN A 74 -2.78 -29.22 -6.04
CA ASN A 74 -1.70 -29.88 -5.29
C ASN A 74 -1.13 -28.93 -4.22
N ILE A 75 -0.85 -29.49 -3.05
CA ILE A 75 -0.28 -28.80 -1.90
C ILE A 75 1.10 -28.19 -2.20
N PHE A 76 1.93 -28.85 -3.01
CA PHE A 76 3.25 -28.33 -3.39
C PHE A 76 3.16 -27.06 -4.23
N ASP A 77 2.24 -27.01 -5.20
CA ASP A 77 2.01 -25.81 -6.03
C ASP A 77 1.45 -24.65 -5.19
N SER A 78 0.62 -24.96 -4.19
CA SER A 78 0.11 -23.97 -3.22
C SER A 78 1.23 -23.34 -2.40
N ILE A 79 2.17 -24.16 -1.88
CA ILE A 79 3.33 -23.67 -1.11
C ILE A 79 4.20 -22.74 -1.96
N ILE A 80 4.53 -23.14 -3.20
CA ILE A 80 5.35 -22.33 -4.10
C ILE A 80 4.67 -21.00 -4.41
N PHE A 81 3.37 -21.04 -4.72
CA PHE A 81 2.59 -19.83 -4.97
C PHE A 81 2.55 -18.91 -3.74
N ASN A 82 2.40 -19.44 -2.54
CA ASN A 82 2.39 -18.65 -1.31
C ASN A 82 3.76 -18.00 -1.04
N LEU A 83 4.87 -18.72 -1.27
CA LEU A 83 6.21 -18.13 -1.17
C LEU A 83 6.41 -17.01 -2.19
N PHE A 84 5.90 -17.19 -3.40
CA PHE A 84 5.91 -16.15 -4.43
C PHE A 84 5.10 -14.91 -4.02
N MET A 85 3.88 -15.11 -3.49
CA MET A 85 3.02 -14.01 -2.99
C MET A 85 3.63 -13.30 -1.78
N ILE A 86 4.31 -14.03 -0.88
CA ILE A 86 5.09 -13.45 0.22
C ILE A 86 6.19 -12.54 -0.35
N GLY A 87 6.99 -13.04 -1.29
CA GLY A 87 8.07 -12.27 -1.92
C GLY A 87 7.55 -10.98 -2.57
N ILE A 88 6.46 -11.06 -3.32
CA ILE A 88 5.79 -9.90 -3.91
C ILE A 88 5.31 -8.93 -2.83
N SER A 89 4.62 -9.42 -1.80
CA SER A 89 4.12 -8.58 -0.71
C SER A 89 5.27 -7.85 -0.01
N THR A 90 6.38 -8.54 0.27
CA THR A 90 7.56 -7.94 0.91
C THR A 90 8.19 -6.86 0.02
N ILE A 91 8.46 -7.15 -1.26
CA ILE A 91 9.04 -6.17 -2.20
C ILE A 91 8.13 -4.95 -2.31
N SER A 92 6.82 -5.18 -2.41
CA SER A 92 5.82 -4.11 -2.50
C SER A 92 5.85 -3.21 -1.28
N ASN A 93 5.83 -3.78 -0.07
CA ASN A 93 5.87 -3.01 1.16
C ASN A 93 7.18 -2.25 1.32
N LEU A 94 8.33 -2.81 0.90
CA LEU A 94 9.59 -2.08 0.88
C LEU A 94 9.54 -0.85 -0.04
N VAL A 95 8.97 -0.98 -1.23
CA VAL A 95 8.77 0.16 -2.13
C VAL A 95 7.86 1.21 -1.49
N LEU A 96 6.81 0.81 -0.76
CA LEU A 96 5.92 1.74 -0.06
C LEU A 96 6.60 2.45 1.13
N ILE A 97 7.40 1.73 1.91
CA ILE A 97 8.23 2.28 3.00
C ILE A 97 9.18 3.34 2.43
N VAL A 98 9.84 3.06 1.32
CA VAL A 98 10.77 4.00 0.67
C VAL A 98 10.02 5.21 0.10
N SER A 99 8.94 4.97 -0.63
CA SER A 99 8.25 5.99 -1.43
C SER A 99 7.36 6.92 -0.60
N PHE A 100 6.77 6.42 0.49
CA PHE A 100 5.84 7.18 1.33
C PHE A 100 6.34 7.36 2.76
N GLY A 101 7.18 6.48 3.29
CA GLY A 101 7.80 6.68 4.60
C GLY A 101 9.03 7.57 4.52
N PHE A 102 10.11 7.02 3.95
CA PHE A 102 11.40 7.71 3.90
C PHE A 102 11.38 8.97 3.04
N LEU A 103 10.67 8.98 1.91
CA LEU A 103 10.58 10.18 1.09
C LEU A 103 9.84 11.32 1.82
N ILE A 104 8.77 11.04 2.54
CA ILE A 104 8.08 12.07 3.32
C ILE A 104 9.00 12.66 4.41
N LEU A 105 9.77 11.81 5.10
CA LEU A 105 10.68 12.24 6.15
C LEU A 105 11.92 12.96 5.61
N LEU A 106 12.60 12.40 4.61
CA LEU A 106 13.89 12.91 4.13
C LEU A 106 13.74 14.00 3.09
N PHE A 107 12.74 13.90 2.22
CA PHE A 107 12.51 14.87 1.15
C PHE A 107 11.43 15.88 1.53
N GLY A 108 10.30 15.43 2.10
CA GLY A 108 9.19 16.30 2.45
C GLY A 108 9.58 17.40 3.45
N ILE A 109 10.36 17.06 4.49
CA ILE A 109 10.80 18.05 5.50
C ILE A 109 11.63 19.16 4.87
N ASN A 110 12.54 18.79 3.97
CA ASN A 110 13.46 19.73 3.32
C ASN A 110 12.80 20.64 2.29
N ASN A 111 11.57 20.32 1.85
CA ASN A 111 10.85 21.05 0.81
C ASN A 111 9.39 21.37 1.23
N LYS A 112 9.12 21.44 2.54
CA LYS A 112 7.76 21.53 3.11
C LYS A 112 6.88 22.64 2.52
N GLU A 113 7.47 23.81 2.28
CA GLU A 113 6.75 24.98 1.75
C GLU A 113 6.30 24.79 0.29
N LEU A 114 7.09 24.07 -0.50
CA LEU A 114 6.82 23.84 -1.93
C LEU A 114 5.80 22.72 -2.17
N PHE A 115 5.76 21.72 -1.28
CA PHE A 115 4.97 20.50 -1.49
C PHE A 115 3.72 20.36 -0.60
N GLY A 116 3.42 21.33 0.27
CA GLY A 116 2.25 21.29 1.16
C GLY A 116 0.94 20.92 0.46
N PRO A 117 0.49 21.67 -0.57
CA PRO A 117 -0.73 21.34 -1.31
C PRO A 117 -0.69 19.96 -2.00
N TYR A 118 0.47 19.55 -2.52
CA TYR A 118 0.62 18.24 -3.17
C TYR A 118 0.48 17.08 -2.18
N LEU A 119 1.05 17.22 -0.98
CA LEU A 119 0.92 16.25 0.10
C LEU A 119 -0.53 16.16 0.59
N GLN A 120 -1.27 17.27 0.57
CA GLN A 120 -2.71 17.28 0.85
C GLN A 120 -3.49 16.43 -0.15
N TYR A 121 -3.34 16.69 -1.45
CA TYR A 121 -4.03 15.95 -2.50
C TYR A 121 -3.64 14.48 -2.50
N SER A 122 -2.36 14.18 -2.27
CA SER A 122 -1.87 12.82 -2.12
C SER A 122 -2.57 12.12 -0.95
N GLY A 123 -2.74 12.79 0.18
CA GLY A 123 -3.47 12.25 1.34
C GLY A 123 -4.94 11.99 1.03
N MET A 124 -5.61 12.90 0.31
CA MET A 124 -7.01 12.73 -0.10
C MET A 124 -7.19 11.55 -1.07
N ILE A 125 -6.31 11.42 -2.08
CA ILE A 125 -6.31 10.29 -3.02
C ILE A 125 -6.07 8.99 -2.27
N PHE A 126 -5.13 8.98 -1.31
CA PHE A 126 -4.84 7.83 -0.47
C PHE A 126 -6.04 7.39 0.36
N ILE A 127 -6.76 8.33 0.98
CA ILE A 127 -8.00 8.06 1.72
C ILE A 127 -9.06 7.47 0.79
N PHE A 128 -9.32 8.11 -0.35
CA PHE A 128 -10.33 7.65 -1.30
C PHE A 128 -10.04 6.22 -1.78
N ALA A 129 -8.80 5.95 -2.18
CA ALA A 129 -8.36 4.63 -2.58
C ALA A 129 -8.45 3.62 -1.43
N PHE A 130 -8.07 4.01 -0.21
CA PHE A 130 -8.18 3.16 0.98
C PHE A 130 -9.63 2.76 1.28
N PHE A 131 -10.57 3.70 1.26
CA PHE A 131 -11.99 3.41 1.44
C PHE A 131 -12.57 2.60 0.29
N SER A 132 -12.16 2.86 -0.96
CA SER A 132 -12.63 2.08 -2.12
C SER A 132 -12.30 0.59 -1.96
N ARG A 133 -11.17 0.25 -1.32
CA ARG A 133 -10.77 -1.14 -1.05
C ARG A 133 -11.65 -1.84 -0.01
N LEU A 134 -12.33 -1.12 0.88
CA LEU A 134 -13.25 -1.71 1.85
C LEU A 134 -14.50 -2.30 1.17
N PHE A 135 -14.84 -1.83 -0.03
CA PHE A 135 -16.05 -2.24 -0.76
C PHE A 135 -15.76 -3.17 -1.96
N LEU A 136 -14.48 -3.46 -2.23
CA LEU A 136 -14.08 -4.36 -3.30
C LEU A 136 -13.88 -5.77 -2.74
N ILE A 137 -14.67 -6.72 -3.25
CA ILE A 137 -14.48 -8.15 -2.99
C ILE A 137 -13.21 -8.57 -3.73
N GLN A 138 -12.06 -8.57 -3.04
CA GLN A 138 -10.81 -9.08 -3.61
C GLN A 138 -10.70 -10.59 -3.34
N PRO A 139 -10.67 -11.44 -4.38
CA PRO A 139 -10.62 -12.89 -4.19
C PRO A 139 -9.22 -13.42 -3.81
N ILE A 140 -8.19 -12.57 -3.78
CA ILE A 140 -6.80 -12.98 -3.58
C ILE A 140 -6.29 -12.34 -2.29
N GLY A 141 -6.30 -13.09 -1.19
CA GLY A 141 -5.33 -13.04 -0.08
C GLY A 141 -5.21 -11.75 0.76
N TYR A 142 -5.70 -10.60 0.30
CA TYR A 142 -5.72 -9.37 1.04
C TYR A 142 -7.03 -9.30 1.82
N TYR A 143 -7.07 -10.03 2.94
CA TYR A 143 -7.92 -9.59 4.04
C TYR A 143 -7.66 -8.11 4.24
N VAL A 144 -8.67 -7.26 4.02
CA VAL A 144 -8.54 -5.84 4.32
C VAL A 144 -8.46 -5.78 5.84
N PRO A 145 -7.28 -5.63 6.46
CA PRO A 145 -7.13 -5.96 7.87
C PRO A 145 -7.98 -5.05 8.74
N LEU A 146 -8.21 -3.82 8.26
CA LEU A 146 -9.18 -2.90 8.83
C LEU A 146 -10.64 -3.40 8.75
N LEU A 147 -11.12 -3.87 7.59
CA LEU A 147 -12.51 -4.34 7.46
C LEU A 147 -12.74 -5.54 8.37
N SER A 148 -11.82 -6.49 8.36
CA SER A 148 -11.88 -7.65 9.24
C SER A 148 -11.80 -7.24 10.71
N TYR A 149 -11.04 -6.20 11.05
CA TYR A 149 -10.94 -5.68 12.42
C TYR A 149 -12.26 -5.03 12.84
N LEU A 150 -12.86 -4.22 11.98
CA LEU A 150 -14.15 -3.58 12.23
C LEU A 150 -15.29 -4.61 12.36
N LEU A 151 -15.32 -5.64 11.51
CA LEU A 151 -16.33 -6.70 11.56
C LEU A 151 -16.18 -7.59 12.81
N TYR A 152 -14.93 -7.82 13.27
CA TYR A 152 -14.67 -8.51 14.53
C TYR A 152 -15.24 -7.74 15.72
N PHE A 153 -14.96 -6.43 15.83
CA PHE A 153 -15.51 -5.59 16.90
C PHE A 153 -17.03 -5.41 16.80
N ALA A 154 -17.61 -5.58 15.61
CA ALA A 154 -19.06 -5.60 15.40
C ALA A 154 -19.73 -6.95 15.73
N GLY A 155 -18.98 -7.96 16.18
CA GLY A 155 -19.50 -9.27 16.59
C GLY A 155 -19.83 -10.23 15.43
N ASN A 156 -19.26 -10.01 14.24
CA ASN A 156 -19.64 -10.73 13.02
C ASN A 156 -18.60 -11.76 12.50
N ILE A 157 -17.54 -12.08 13.26
CA ILE A 157 -16.50 -13.07 12.87
C ILE A 157 -16.15 -13.97 14.05
N ASP A 158 -16.31 -15.30 13.88
CA ASP A 158 -16.27 -16.29 14.98
C ASP A 158 -15.11 -17.31 14.90
N VAL A 159 -14.22 -17.24 13.90
CA VAL A 159 -13.16 -18.25 13.70
C VAL A 159 -11.81 -17.74 14.21
N LEU A 160 -11.19 -18.47 15.15
CA LEU A 160 -9.93 -18.14 15.85
C LEU A 160 -8.78 -17.69 14.90
N GLY A 161 -8.64 -18.34 13.74
CA GLY A 161 -7.64 -17.97 12.72
C GLY A 161 -7.96 -16.68 11.96
N GLN A 162 -9.24 -16.30 11.86
CA GLN A 162 -9.69 -15.02 11.29
C GLN A 162 -9.75 -13.90 12.34
N ILE A 163 -9.53 -14.18 13.63
CA ILE A 163 -9.55 -13.21 14.73
C ILE A 163 -8.15 -12.67 15.02
N LEU A 164 -7.12 -13.52 14.97
CA LEU A 164 -5.73 -13.13 15.26
C LEU A 164 -5.18 -12.10 14.27
N PHE A 165 -5.45 -12.28 12.97
CA PHE A 165 -4.91 -11.38 11.94
C PHE A 165 -5.51 -9.97 11.95
N PRO A 166 -6.84 -9.78 12.09
CA PRO A 166 -7.39 -8.44 12.18
C PRO A 166 -7.02 -7.74 13.48
N VAL A 167 -6.98 -8.45 14.61
CA VAL A 167 -6.59 -7.86 15.90
C VAL A 167 -5.11 -7.43 15.91
N LEU A 168 -4.22 -8.18 15.24
CA LEU A 168 -2.80 -7.82 15.15
C LEU A 168 -2.53 -6.75 14.07
N LEU A 169 -3.16 -6.83 12.89
CA LEU A 169 -2.85 -5.97 11.73
C LEU A 169 -3.78 -4.76 11.59
N GLY A 170 -4.96 -4.81 12.19
CA GLY A 170 -5.96 -3.74 12.20
C GLY A 170 -5.43 -2.45 12.85
N PRO A 171 -4.78 -2.49 14.03
CA PRO A 171 -4.17 -1.31 14.63
C PRO A 171 -3.12 -0.64 13.74
N PHE A 172 -2.31 -1.43 13.03
CA PHE A 172 -1.33 -0.88 12.07
C PHE A 172 -1.99 -0.30 10.82
N SER A 173 -3.16 -0.82 10.42
CA SER A 173 -3.99 -0.22 9.36
C SER A 173 -4.59 1.13 9.80
N MET A 174 -4.89 1.30 11.09
CA MET A 174 -5.30 2.61 11.63
C MET A 174 -4.16 3.62 11.61
N LEU A 175 -2.90 3.20 11.84
CA LEU A 175 -1.74 4.08 11.67
C LEU A 175 -1.62 4.60 10.23
N LEU A 176 -2.03 3.82 9.23
CA LEU A 176 -2.08 4.28 7.84
C LEU A 176 -3.04 5.47 7.68
N ILE A 177 -4.24 5.37 8.24
CA ILE A 177 -5.25 6.45 8.23
C ILE A 177 -4.71 7.67 8.98
N ILE A 178 -4.11 7.47 10.15
CA ILE A 178 -3.48 8.54 10.93
C ILE A 178 -2.41 9.25 10.10
N GLY A 179 -1.58 8.51 9.37
CA GLY A 179 -0.59 9.05 8.45
C GLY A 179 -1.21 9.92 7.35
N MET A 180 -2.30 9.44 6.72
CA MET A 180 -3.04 10.20 5.70
C MET A 180 -3.63 11.50 6.27
N VAL A 181 -4.25 11.43 7.44
CA VAL A 181 -4.84 12.60 8.11
C VAL A 181 -3.76 13.62 8.45
N TYR A 182 -2.61 13.20 8.99
CA TYR A 182 -1.51 14.11 9.28
C TYR A 182 -0.88 14.72 8.03
N MET A 183 -0.84 13.99 6.90
CA MET A 183 -0.45 14.54 5.60
C MET A 183 -1.40 15.66 5.15
N ILE A 184 -2.71 15.45 5.30
CA ILE A 184 -3.73 16.48 4.95
C ILE A 184 -3.59 17.69 5.87
N ILE A 185 -3.47 17.47 7.19
CA ILE A 185 -3.28 18.55 8.18
C ILE A 185 -1.98 19.32 7.87
N HIS A 186 -0.91 18.63 7.50
CA HIS A 186 0.33 19.27 7.07
C HIS A 186 0.09 20.19 5.86
N GLY A 187 -0.65 19.74 4.84
CA GLY A 187 -0.97 20.57 3.69
C GLY A 187 -1.68 21.89 4.03
N TYR A 188 -2.51 21.90 5.06
CA TYR A 188 -3.18 23.13 5.55
C TYR A 188 -2.32 23.97 6.49
N LYS A 189 -1.63 23.33 7.44
CA LYS A 189 -0.90 24.03 8.53
C LYS A 189 0.57 24.28 8.21
N ASN A 190 1.09 23.69 7.14
CA ASN A 190 2.49 23.71 6.74
C ASN A 190 3.46 23.49 7.90
N SER A 191 3.16 22.53 8.78
CA SER A 191 3.96 22.25 9.98
C SER A 191 4.72 20.94 9.83
N GLU A 192 6.02 21.02 10.07
CA GLU A 192 6.96 19.90 10.02
C GLU A 192 6.58 18.77 10.99
N LYS A 193 6.07 19.12 12.18
CA LYS A 193 5.62 18.16 13.18
C LYS A 193 4.61 17.17 12.59
N TYR A 194 3.62 17.65 11.84
CA TYR A 194 2.62 16.77 11.21
C TYR A 194 3.21 15.92 10.10
N LEU A 195 4.18 16.44 9.36
CA LEU A 195 4.87 15.70 8.31
C LEU A 195 5.71 14.56 8.88
N VAL A 196 6.40 14.81 10.00
CA VAL A 196 7.15 13.79 10.75
C VAL A 196 6.21 12.70 11.26
N PHE A 197 5.09 13.07 11.86
CA PHE A 197 4.09 12.09 12.30
C PHE A 197 3.54 11.28 11.14
N ALA A 198 3.22 11.92 10.00
CA ALA A 198 2.75 11.22 8.82
C ALA A 198 3.76 10.17 8.33
N GLY A 199 5.03 10.58 8.14
CA GLY A 199 6.10 9.69 7.69
C GLY A 199 6.36 8.52 8.64
N LEU A 200 6.40 8.77 9.96
CA LEU A 200 6.55 7.71 10.97
C LEU A 200 5.37 6.74 10.98
N SER A 201 4.14 7.27 10.90
CA SER A 201 2.94 6.46 10.82
C SER A 201 2.96 5.54 9.59
N TYR A 202 3.39 6.03 8.42
CA TYR A 202 3.54 5.20 7.22
C TYR A 202 4.64 4.14 7.37
N LEU A 203 5.82 4.50 7.90
CA LEU A 203 6.91 3.55 8.11
C LEU A 203 6.47 2.39 8.99
N ILE A 204 5.87 2.69 10.15
CA ILE A 204 5.39 1.68 11.09
C ILE A 204 4.27 0.86 10.44
N SER A 205 3.28 1.53 9.84
CA SER A 205 2.15 0.85 9.21
C SER A 205 2.59 -0.14 8.13
N PHE A 206 3.39 0.29 7.15
CA PHE A 206 3.83 -0.58 6.05
C PHE A 206 4.78 -1.69 6.50
N ALA A 207 5.65 -1.44 7.48
CA ALA A 207 6.50 -2.48 8.03
C ALA A 207 5.63 -3.57 8.69
N PHE A 208 4.76 -3.21 9.62
CA PHE A 208 4.00 -4.19 10.40
C PHE A 208 2.88 -4.86 9.59
N ILE A 209 2.20 -4.13 8.70
CA ILE A 209 1.24 -4.76 7.77
C ILE A 209 1.98 -5.70 6.81
N GLY A 210 3.10 -5.27 6.25
CA GLY A 210 3.85 -6.08 5.28
C GLY A 210 4.37 -7.38 5.87
N TYR A 211 5.11 -7.32 6.98
CA TYR A 211 5.57 -8.52 7.67
C TYR A 211 4.44 -9.33 8.30
N GLY A 212 3.37 -8.64 8.69
CA GLY A 212 2.16 -9.24 9.25
C GLY A 212 1.34 -10.08 8.26
N THR A 213 1.53 -9.88 6.95
CA THR A 213 0.94 -10.75 5.90
C THR A 213 1.72 -12.04 5.66
N ILE A 214 2.93 -12.17 6.19
CA ILE A 214 3.71 -13.41 6.00
C ILE A 214 3.00 -14.60 6.66
N PRO A 215 2.56 -14.52 7.93
CA PRO A 215 1.85 -15.64 8.53
C PRO A 215 0.48 -15.89 7.88
N THR A 216 -0.22 -14.87 7.32
CA THR A 216 -1.50 -15.12 6.61
C THR A 216 -1.32 -16.03 5.41
N HIS A 217 -0.21 -15.89 4.68
CA HIS A 217 0.10 -16.74 3.53
C HIS A 217 0.64 -18.13 3.92
N LEU A 218 1.15 -18.29 5.15
CA LEU A 218 1.64 -19.58 5.65
C LEU A 218 0.53 -20.44 6.27
N PHE A 219 -0.50 -19.83 6.87
CA PHE A 219 -1.55 -20.53 7.63
C PHE A 219 -2.89 -20.71 6.87
N MET A 220 -3.02 -20.20 5.64
CA MET A 220 -4.30 -20.23 4.90
C MET A 220 -4.77 -21.64 4.47
N PHE A 221 -3.94 -22.68 4.59
CA PHE A 221 -4.24 -24.05 4.12
C PHE A 221 -3.70 -25.17 5.03
N SER A 222 -3.44 -24.88 6.30
CA SER A 222 -3.23 -25.92 7.33
C SER A 222 -4.55 -26.39 7.93
#